data_AF-A0A521CGA5-F1
#
_entry.id   AF-A0A521CGA5-F1
#
_cell.length_a   1.000
_cell.length_b   1.000
_cell.length_c   1.000
_cell.angle_alpha   90.00
_cell.angle_beta   90.00
_cell.angle_gamma   90.00
#
_symmetry.space_group_name_H-M   'P 1'
#
loop_
_entity.id
_entity.type
_entity.pdbx_description
1 polymer ?
#
loop_
_entity_poly.entity_id
_entity_poly.type
_entity_poly.pdbx_seq_one_letter_code
_entity_poly.pdbx_strand_id
1 'polypeptide(L)'
;MKRRRDILFYSVIVIFIATAAVALLGITGVLTINETYLDTLFKALIIELVAAVIGLFVSTNWFGKNRLEAFEEVEGAWWQMIRKPGENAMGFLNISFTKEEQQIKLEGRAFTEQGASWARFWSISAAFNADTDELYYFWQGDEFQSDEDFSGVGFIRFTQSTDSTGKFGSATGWFTRGDLFRAEVTERKKVIYRRAADIEAEAMEDGSAALQQQLVAHVRTHWPSRCSQTSVDELKDELQPDSGEQGKELPA
;
A
#
# COMPACT_ATOMS: atom_id res chain seq x y z
N MET A 1 25.29 -23.77 1.12
CA MET A 1 24.73 -24.22 -0.18
C MET A 1 24.98 -23.25 -1.35
N LYS A 2 24.94 -21.91 -1.19
CA LYS A 2 25.19 -20.92 -2.27
C LYS A 2 26.42 -21.21 -3.15
N ARG A 3 27.59 -21.46 -2.54
CA ARG A 3 28.87 -21.64 -3.24
C ARG A 3 28.90 -22.79 -4.28
N ARG A 4 28.15 -23.88 -4.06
CA ARG A 4 28.10 -25.02 -4.99
C ARG A 4 27.24 -24.72 -6.23
N ARG A 5 26.18 -23.93 -6.05
CA ARG A 5 25.29 -23.50 -7.14
C ARG A 5 26.01 -22.56 -8.09
N ASP A 6 26.82 -21.66 -7.55
CA ASP A 6 27.59 -20.69 -8.34
C ASP A 6 28.62 -21.42 -9.23
N ILE A 7 29.33 -22.42 -8.68
CA ILE A 7 30.30 -23.22 -9.45
C ILE A 7 29.64 -24.00 -10.59
N LEU A 8 28.45 -24.58 -10.36
CA LEU A 8 27.71 -25.30 -11.39
C LEU A 8 27.25 -24.34 -12.51
N PHE A 9 26.74 -23.16 -12.14
CA PHE A 9 26.30 -22.15 -13.10
C PHE A 9 27.44 -21.67 -14.00
N TYR A 10 28.60 -21.33 -13.42
CA TYR A 10 29.75 -20.89 -14.20
C TYR A 10 30.32 -22.01 -15.08
N SER A 11 30.32 -23.25 -14.61
CA SER A 11 30.74 -24.41 -15.43
C SER A 11 29.86 -24.57 -16.67
N VAL A 12 28.54 -24.46 -16.53
CA VAL A 12 27.59 -24.54 -17.65
C VAL A 12 27.81 -23.40 -18.65
N ILE A 13 28.01 -22.17 -18.18
CA ILE A 13 28.30 -21.02 -19.05
C ILE A 13 29.59 -21.24 -19.85
N VAL A 14 30.65 -21.71 -19.20
CA VAL A 14 31.94 -21.95 -19.88
C VAL A 14 31.80 -23.02 -20.97
N ILE A 15 31.08 -24.10 -20.68
CA ILE A 15 30.80 -25.16 -21.66
C ILE A 15 30.00 -24.59 -22.83
N PHE A 16 28.94 -23.82 -22.56
CA PHE A 16 28.13 -23.19 -23.60
C PHE A 16 28.95 -22.26 -24.52
N ILE A 17 29.80 -21.40 -23.94
CA ILE A 17 30.67 -20.50 -24.72
C ILE A 17 31.66 -21.31 -25.58
N ALA A 18 32.24 -22.37 -25.03
CA ALA A 18 33.17 -23.23 -25.76
C ALA A 18 32.46 -23.95 -26.93
N THR A 19 31.28 -24.53 -26.69
CA THR A 19 30.46 -25.17 -27.72
C THR A 19 30.06 -24.18 -28.82
N ALA A 20 29.63 -22.97 -28.45
CA ALA A 20 29.27 -21.92 -29.40
C ALA A 20 30.46 -21.49 -30.27
N ALA A 21 31.64 -21.30 -29.68
CA ALA A 21 32.85 -20.92 -30.40
C ALA A 21 33.30 -22.01 -31.39
N VAL A 22 33.28 -23.29 -30.97
CA VAL A 22 33.65 -24.41 -31.84
C VAL A 22 32.66 -24.55 -32.99
N ALA A 23 31.36 -24.44 -32.74
CA ALA A 23 30.34 -24.48 -33.78
C ALA A 23 30.50 -23.33 -34.78
N LEU A 24 30.77 -22.11 -34.31
CA LEU A 24 30.99 -20.94 -35.17
C LEU A 24 32.25 -21.09 -36.04
N LEU A 25 33.35 -21.59 -35.47
CA LEU A 25 34.59 -21.85 -36.21
C LEU A 25 34.42 -22.99 -37.24
N GLY A 26 33.58 -23.98 -36.94
CA GLY A 26 33.20 -25.03 -37.89
C GLY A 26 32.36 -24.51 -39.05
N ILE A 27 31.34 -23.68 -38.77
CA ILE A 27 30.46 -23.09 -39.80
C ILE A 27 31.23 -22.13 -40.72
N THR A 28 32.16 -21.36 -40.18
CA THR A 28 32.98 -20.40 -40.95
C THR A 28 34.09 -21.05 -41.78
N GLY A 29 34.27 -22.38 -41.66
CA GLY A 29 35.31 -23.13 -42.37
C GLY A 29 36.72 -22.87 -41.85
N VAL A 30 36.87 -22.18 -40.72
CA VAL A 30 38.16 -21.97 -40.06
C VAL A 30 38.69 -23.27 -39.48
N LEU A 31 37.79 -24.12 -38.97
CA LEU A 31 38.09 -25.50 -38.57
C LEU A 31 37.40 -26.48 -39.51
N THR A 32 38.17 -27.38 -40.13
CA THR A 32 37.64 -28.47 -40.96
C THR A 32 37.04 -29.57 -40.07
N ILE A 33 35.75 -29.45 -39.77
CA ILE A 33 34.97 -30.42 -38.97
C ILE A 33 34.10 -31.23 -39.92
N ASN A 34 33.96 -32.53 -39.68
CA ASN A 34 33.06 -33.37 -40.45
C ASN A 34 31.59 -32.92 -40.25
N GLU A 35 30.84 -32.82 -41.36
CA GLU A 35 29.47 -32.28 -41.39
C GLU A 35 28.51 -32.98 -40.41
N THR A 36 28.66 -34.29 -40.19
CA THR A 36 27.83 -35.05 -39.24
C THR A 36 28.05 -34.59 -37.79
N TYR A 37 29.29 -34.27 -37.44
CA TYR A 37 29.63 -33.73 -36.12
C TYR A 37 29.18 -32.28 -35.98
N LEU A 38 29.30 -31.49 -37.04
CA LEU A 38 28.85 -30.10 -37.06
C LEU A 38 27.33 -29.99 -36.86
N ASP A 39 26.53 -30.82 -37.54
CA ASP A 39 25.07 -30.88 -37.37
C ASP A 39 24.69 -31.29 -35.93
N THR A 40 25.41 -32.25 -35.35
CA THR A 40 25.19 -32.68 -33.96
C THR A 40 25.53 -31.56 -32.97
N LEU A 41 26.67 -30.89 -33.14
CA LEU A 41 27.10 -29.75 -32.31
C LEU A 41 26.11 -28.60 -32.40
N PHE A 42 25.62 -28.29 -33.60
CA PHE A 42 24.65 -27.23 -33.82
C PHE A 42 23.31 -27.52 -33.15
N LYS A 43 22.81 -28.77 -33.23
CA LYS A 43 21.59 -29.20 -32.52
C LYS A 43 21.75 -29.12 -31.00
N ALA A 44 22.90 -29.55 -30.47
CA ALA A 44 23.20 -29.44 -29.05
C ALA A 44 23.21 -27.97 -28.59
N LEU A 45 23.83 -27.07 -29.37
CA LEU A 45 23.86 -25.64 -29.09
C LEU A 45 22.44 -25.02 -29.04
N ILE A 46 21.55 -25.40 -29.96
CA ILE A 46 20.16 -24.94 -29.96
C ILE A 46 19.45 -25.40 -28.68
N ILE A 47 19.59 -26.67 -28.29
CA ILE A 47 18.97 -27.20 -27.08
C ILE A 47 19.48 -26.46 -25.83
N GLU A 48 20.79 -26.24 -25.74
CA GLU A 48 21.41 -25.50 -24.64
C GLU A 48 20.92 -24.05 -24.58
N LEU A 49 20.82 -23.37 -25.74
CA LEU A 49 20.30 -22.01 -25.82
C LEU A 49 18.84 -21.93 -25.35
N VAL A 50 17.99 -22.85 -25.81
CA VAL A 50 16.58 -22.91 -25.38
C VAL A 50 16.49 -23.16 -23.88
N ALA A 51 17.26 -24.11 -23.34
CA ALA A 51 17.29 -24.38 -21.91
C ALA A 51 17.78 -23.17 -21.09
N ALA A 52 18.79 -22.45 -21.58
CA ALA A 52 19.29 -21.23 -20.94
C ALA A 52 18.25 -20.11 -20.95
N VAL A 53 17.55 -19.91 -22.08
CA VAL A 53 16.47 -18.92 -22.20
C VAL A 53 15.31 -19.27 -21.26
N ILE A 54 14.83 -20.52 -21.27
CA ILE A 54 13.78 -20.98 -20.34
C ILE A 54 14.23 -20.80 -18.89
N GLY A 55 15.47 -21.18 -18.56
CA GLY A 55 16.03 -20.99 -17.22
C GLY A 55 16.08 -19.52 -16.79
N LEU A 56 16.42 -18.60 -17.70
CA LEU A 56 16.38 -17.16 -17.47
C LEU A 56 14.94 -16.67 -17.25
N PHE A 57 13.98 -17.12 -18.06
CA PHE A 57 12.57 -16.77 -17.93
C PHE A 57 11.95 -17.27 -16.62
N VAL A 58 12.34 -18.46 -16.15
CA VAL A 58 11.84 -19.04 -14.89
C VAL A 58 12.53 -18.44 -13.67
N SER A 59 13.82 -18.10 -13.76
CA SER A 59 14.59 -17.61 -12.60
C SER A 59 14.42 -16.11 -12.32
N THR A 60 13.94 -15.35 -13.29
CA THR A 60 13.75 -13.90 -13.17
C THR A 60 12.28 -13.59 -12.91
N ASN A 61 11.99 -12.78 -11.89
CA ASN A 61 10.66 -12.20 -11.72
C ASN A 61 10.45 -11.07 -12.74
N TRP A 62 10.24 -11.44 -14.00
CA TRP A 62 10.02 -10.48 -15.10
C TRP A 62 8.82 -9.56 -14.87
N PHE A 63 7.87 -9.98 -14.04
CA PHE A 63 6.62 -9.27 -13.79
C PHE A 63 6.51 -8.69 -12.37
N GLY A 64 7.61 -8.68 -11.60
CA GLY A 64 7.61 -8.18 -10.22
C GLY A 64 6.56 -8.86 -9.33
N LYS A 65 6.29 -8.29 -8.16
CA LYS A 65 5.03 -8.58 -7.45
C LYS A 65 3.90 -8.03 -8.31
N ASN A 66 2.86 -8.82 -8.61
CA ASN A 66 1.72 -8.34 -9.39
C ASN A 66 1.18 -7.08 -8.69
N ARG A 67 1.32 -5.91 -9.32
CA ARG A 67 1.05 -4.62 -8.69
C ARG A 67 -0.37 -4.55 -8.11
N LEU A 68 -1.32 -5.20 -8.79
CA LEU A 68 -2.71 -5.26 -8.34
C LEU A 68 -2.85 -6.12 -7.09
N GLU A 69 -2.31 -7.34 -7.08
CA GLU A 69 -2.32 -8.22 -5.89
C GLU A 69 -1.59 -7.57 -4.70
N ALA A 70 -0.45 -6.92 -4.96
CA ALA A 70 0.29 -6.19 -3.93
C ALA A 70 -0.51 -5.00 -3.37
N PHE A 71 -1.28 -4.32 -4.23
CA PHE A 71 -2.11 -3.21 -3.81
C PHE A 71 -3.34 -3.67 -3.03
N GLU A 72 -3.89 -4.85 -3.32
CA GLU A 72 -4.97 -5.43 -2.52
C GLU A 72 -4.57 -5.52 -1.03
N GLU A 73 -3.29 -5.78 -0.72
CA GLU A 73 -2.78 -5.81 0.66
C GLU A 73 -2.87 -4.45 1.39
N VAL A 74 -2.91 -3.35 0.62
CA VAL A 74 -2.94 -1.95 1.07
C VAL A 74 -4.35 -1.37 1.08
N GLU A 75 -5.18 -1.75 0.13
CA GLU A 75 -6.56 -1.25 -0.04
C GLU A 75 -7.40 -1.36 1.24
N GLY A 76 -8.22 -0.34 1.50
CA GLY A 76 -9.17 -0.25 2.61
C GLY A 76 -9.00 0.98 3.49
N ALA A 77 -9.65 0.95 4.65
CA ALA A 77 -9.70 2.05 5.60
C ALA A 77 -8.51 2.08 6.57
N TRP A 78 -8.02 3.29 6.85
CA TRP A 78 -6.85 3.55 7.67
C TRP A 78 -7.09 4.73 8.60
N TRP A 79 -6.70 4.55 9.86
CA TRP A 79 -6.54 5.66 10.78
C TRP A 79 -5.16 6.29 10.63
N GLN A 80 -5.14 7.61 10.71
CA GLN A 80 -3.98 8.46 10.57
C GLN A 80 -3.80 9.27 11.87
N MET A 81 -2.62 9.23 12.48
CA MET A 81 -2.29 10.09 13.62
C MET A 81 -1.10 10.98 13.25
N ILE A 82 -1.36 12.29 13.29
CA ILE A 82 -0.35 13.32 13.07
C ILE A 82 0.23 13.69 14.44
N ARG A 83 1.53 13.43 14.62
CA ARG A 83 2.23 13.76 15.86
C ARG A 83 2.82 15.16 15.76
N LYS A 84 2.27 16.11 16.51
CA LYS A 84 2.85 17.44 16.71
C LYS A 84 3.12 17.63 18.22
N PRO A 85 4.22 18.29 18.62
CA PRO A 85 4.44 18.62 20.02
C PRO A 85 3.26 19.44 20.58
N GLY A 86 2.57 18.89 21.58
CA GLY A 86 1.44 19.56 22.27
C GLY A 86 0.06 19.29 21.68
N GLU A 87 -0.07 18.77 20.46
CA GLU A 87 -1.36 18.53 19.78
C GLU A 87 -1.27 17.28 18.90
N ASN A 88 -2.20 16.34 19.07
CA ASN A 88 -2.31 15.19 18.18
C ASN A 88 -3.60 15.34 17.35
N ALA A 89 -3.45 15.41 16.03
CA ALA A 89 -4.59 15.42 15.12
C ALA A 89 -4.85 14.02 14.58
N MET A 90 -6.13 13.68 14.43
CA MET A 90 -6.58 12.40 13.88
C MET A 90 -7.12 12.60 12.47
N GLY A 91 -6.82 11.65 11.60
CA GLY A 91 -7.43 11.52 10.29
C GLY A 91 -7.94 10.10 10.08
N PHE A 92 -8.93 9.97 9.21
CA PHE A 92 -9.42 8.70 8.70
C PHE A 92 -9.36 8.77 7.18
N LEU A 93 -8.69 7.82 6.54
CA LEU A 93 -8.61 7.76 5.09
C LEU A 93 -8.98 6.38 4.55
N ASN A 94 -9.55 6.36 3.36
CA ASN A 94 -9.75 5.17 2.56
C ASN A 94 -8.76 5.20 1.39
N ILE A 95 -8.12 4.05 1.12
CA ILE A 95 -7.22 3.85 -0.02
C ILE A 95 -7.88 2.82 -0.91
N SER A 96 -8.18 3.15 -2.16
CA SER A 96 -8.87 2.25 -3.09
C SER A 96 -8.30 2.33 -4.51
N PHE A 97 -8.63 1.34 -5.34
CA PHE A 97 -8.31 1.36 -6.76
C PHE A 97 -9.59 1.40 -7.60
N THR A 98 -9.72 2.40 -8.46
CA THR A 98 -10.85 2.52 -9.39
C THR A 98 -10.47 1.91 -10.74
N LYS A 99 -11.16 0.84 -11.15
CA LYS A 99 -10.89 0.15 -12.43
C LYS A 99 -11.19 1.02 -13.64
N GLU A 100 -12.20 1.88 -13.55
CA GLU A 100 -12.65 2.76 -14.61
C GLU A 100 -11.60 3.83 -14.94
N GLU A 101 -11.00 4.40 -13.91
CA GLU A 101 -9.98 5.46 -14.02
C GLU A 101 -8.54 4.90 -14.04
N GLN A 102 -8.38 3.58 -13.79
CA GLN A 102 -7.08 2.93 -13.62
C GLN A 102 -6.17 3.66 -12.62
N GLN A 103 -6.78 4.19 -11.56
CA GLN A 103 -6.14 5.11 -10.64
C GLN A 103 -6.34 4.68 -9.19
N ILE A 104 -5.29 4.87 -8.39
CA ILE A 104 -5.36 4.78 -6.93
C ILE A 104 -5.98 6.09 -6.41
N LYS A 105 -7.03 5.96 -5.60
CA LYS A 105 -7.66 7.07 -4.90
C LYS A 105 -7.39 6.98 -3.41
N LEU A 106 -7.05 8.12 -2.82
CA LEU A 106 -7.03 8.31 -1.39
C LEU A 106 -8.08 9.38 -1.09
N GLU A 107 -8.96 9.10 -0.15
CA GLU A 107 -9.96 10.05 0.34
C GLU A 107 -9.96 10.01 1.84
N GLY A 108 -10.01 11.15 2.49
CA GLY A 108 -9.95 11.20 3.94
C GLY A 108 -10.61 12.41 4.57
N ARG A 109 -10.80 12.29 5.88
CA ARG A 109 -11.34 13.32 6.76
C ARG A 109 -10.35 13.55 7.88
N ALA A 110 -10.15 14.81 8.23
CA ALA A 110 -9.39 15.23 9.40
C ALA A 110 -10.36 15.66 10.50
N PHE A 111 -10.00 15.38 11.75
CA PHE A 111 -10.82 15.66 12.92
C PHE A 111 -10.06 16.49 13.93
N THR A 112 -10.81 17.33 14.64
CA THR A 112 -10.37 18.07 15.82
C THR A 112 -10.06 17.12 16.98
N GLU A 113 -9.47 17.66 18.05
CA GLU A 113 -9.21 16.91 19.27
C GLU A 113 -10.47 16.33 19.93
N GLN A 114 -11.61 17.01 19.76
CA GLN A 114 -12.91 16.56 20.29
C GLN A 114 -13.62 15.59 19.34
N GLY A 115 -12.97 15.18 18.24
CA GLY A 115 -13.52 14.27 17.24
C GLY A 115 -14.45 14.93 16.21
N ALA A 116 -14.68 16.24 16.31
CA ALA A 116 -15.49 16.96 15.32
C ALA A 116 -14.75 17.04 13.97
N SER A 117 -15.49 16.91 12.87
CA SER A 117 -14.96 17.01 11.52
C SER A 117 -14.33 18.39 11.27
N TRP A 118 -13.12 18.43 10.75
CA TRP A 118 -12.34 19.65 10.50
C TRP A 118 -12.14 19.94 9.02
N ALA A 119 -11.74 18.92 8.26
CA ALA A 119 -11.47 19.05 6.84
C ALA A 119 -11.71 17.73 6.12
N ARG A 120 -11.87 17.81 4.80
CA ARG A 120 -11.84 16.67 3.89
C ARG A 120 -10.66 16.83 2.93
N PHE A 121 -10.08 15.72 2.50
CA PHE A 121 -8.97 15.73 1.54
C PHE A 121 -9.05 14.52 0.62
N TRP A 122 -8.51 14.66 -0.59
CA TRP A 122 -8.47 13.60 -1.58
C TRP A 122 -7.19 13.68 -2.41
N SER A 123 -6.78 12.54 -2.97
CA SER A 123 -5.66 12.49 -3.91
C SER A 123 -6.07 13.00 -5.29
N ILE A 124 -5.24 13.84 -5.88
CA ILE A 124 -5.30 14.17 -7.31
C ILE A 124 -4.64 13.05 -8.12
N SER A 125 -3.54 12.49 -7.59
CA SER A 125 -2.80 11.38 -8.20
C SER A 125 -2.09 10.58 -7.13
N ALA A 126 -1.99 9.27 -7.32
CA ALA A 126 -1.25 8.40 -6.42
C ALA A 126 -0.59 7.24 -7.18
N ALA A 127 0.57 6.80 -6.69
CA ALA A 127 1.35 5.72 -7.27
C ALA A 127 1.87 4.80 -6.16
N PHE A 128 1.62 3.50 -6.32
CA PHE A 128 2.11 2.45 -5.42
C PHE A 128 3.31 1.72 -6.02
N ASN A 129 4.38 1.64 -5.25
CA ASN A 129 5.56 0.84 -5.55
C ASN A 129 5.49 -0.48 -4.76
N ALA A 130 5.16 -1.57 -5.47
CA ALA A 130 5.03 -2.89 -4.90
C ALA A 130 6.37 -3.54 -4.46
N ASP A 131 7.50 -3.04 -4.95
CA ASP A 131 8.82 -3.56 -4.56
C ASP A 131 9.28 -2.98 -3.21
N THR A 132 8.79 -1.80 -2.85
CA THR A 132 9.17 -1.09 -1.62
C THR A 132 8.02 -0.94 -0.62
N ASP A 133 6.81 -1.39 -0.98
CA ASP A 133 5.57 -1.20 -0.21
C ASP A 133 5.35 0.28 0.14
N GLU A 134 5.48 1.16 -0.87
CA GLU A 134 5.40 2.61 -0.72
C GLU A 134 4.32 3.21 -1.61
N LEU A 135 3.51 4.10 -1.03
CA LEU A 135 2.49 4.88 -1.72
C LEU A 135 2.87 6.36 -1.69
N TYR A 136 3.00 6.94 -2.88
CA TYR A 136 3.25 8.36 -3.09
C TYR A 136 2.00 9.01 -3.64
N TYR A 137 1.66 10.20 -3.19
CA TYR A 137 0.44 10.86 -3.62
C TYR A 137 0.56 12.40 -3.64
N PHE A 138 -0.15 13.01 -4.58
CA PHE A 138 -0.49 14.43 -4.61
C PHE A 138 -1.92 14.58 -4.12
N TRP A 139 -2.19 15.57 -3.29
CA TRP A 139 -3.50 15.72 -2.66
C TRP A 139 -3.93 17.18 -2.53
N GLN A 140 -5.23 17.36 -2.39
CA GLN A 140 -5.92 18.62 -2.10
C GLN A 140 -6.95 18.39 -1.01
N GLY A 141 -7.33 19.42 -0.28
CA GLY A 141 -8.43 19.36 0.67
C GLY A 141 -9.10 20.71 0.89
N ASP A 142 -10.28 20.62 1.49
CA ASP A 142 -11.13 21.74 1.87
C ASP A 142 -11.30 21.74 3.39
N GLU A 143 -11.08 22.88 4.02
CA GLU A 143 -11.39 23.08 5.45
C GLU A 143 -12.83 23.55 5.58
N PHE A 144 -13.58 23.01 6.54
CA PHE A 144 -14.98 23.42 6.70
C PHE A 144 -15.14 24.84 7.27
N GLN A 145 -14.08 25.40 7.85
CA GLN A 145 -14.09 26.71 8.53
C GLN A 145 -13.22 27.77 7.84
N SER A 146 -12.59 27.44 6.70
CA SER A 146 -11.72 28.35 5.96
C SER A 146 -11.95 28.19 4.46
N ASP A 147 -11.90 29.31 3.74
CA ASP A 147 -11.96 29.32 2.26
C ASP A 147 -10.56 29.11 1.63
N GLU A 148 -9.53 28.85 2.45
CA GLU A 148 -8.19 28.56 1.94
C GLU A 148 -8.05 27.11 1.50
N ASP A 149 -7.87 26.92 0.20
CA ASP A 149 -7.44 25.65 -0.37
C ASP A 149 -6.07 25.26 0.19
N PHE A 150 -5.91 23.99 0.55
CA PHE A 150 -4.61 23.45 0.89
C PHE A 150 -4.33 22.19 0.09
N SER A 151 -3.07 22.06 -0.33
CA SER A 151 -2.62 20.95 -1.15
C SER A 151 -1.25 20.47 -0.67
N GLY A 152 -0.78 19.38 -1.26
CA GLY A 152 0.55 18.92 -0.97
C GLY A 152 0.90 17.60 -1.64
N VAL A 153 2.03 17.08 -1.19
CA VAL A 153 2.50 15.73 -1.49
C VAL A 153 2.54 14.92 -0.22
N GLY A 154 2.43 13.60 -0.37
CA GLY A 154 2.56 12.69 0.74
C GLY A 154 3.15 11.36 0.36
N PHE A 155 3.50 10.64 1.41
CA PHE A 155 4.22 9.38 1.34
C PHE A 155 3.77 8.49 2.49
N ILE A 156 3.46 7.24 2.17
CA ILE A 156 3.15 6.17 3.12
C ILE A 156 4.06 4.99 2.81
N ARG A 157 4.73 4.45 3.83
CA ARG A 157 5.47 3.20 3.79
C ARG A 157 4.79 2.19 4.69
N PHE A 158 4.32 1.09 4.11
CA PHE A 158 3.66 0.03 4.84
C PHE A 158 4.68 -0.86 5.54
N THR A 159 4.39 -1.23 6.79
CA THR A 159 5.26 -2.11 7.56
C THR A 159 4.88 -3.56 7.26
N GLN A 160 5.83 -4.36 6.76
CA GLN A 160 5.66 -5.80 6.53
C GLN A 160 5.40 -6.55 7.85
N SER A 161 4.14 -6.54 8.26
CA SER A 161 3.54 -7.39 9.28
C SER A 161 2.13 -7.65 8.79
N THR A 162 2.02 -8.59 7.86
CA THR A 162 0.72 -9.06 7.39
C THR A 162 0.10 -9.89 8.50
N ASP A 163 -1.14 -9.58 8.85
CA ASP A 163 -1.92 -10.51 9.67
C ASP A 163 -2.22 -11.79 8.86
N SER A 164 -2.98 -12.72 9.46
CA SER A 164 -3.37 -13.98 8.79
C SER A 164 -4.16 -13.78 7.49
N THR A 165 -4.60 -12.55 7.17
CA THR A 165 -5.34 -12.21 5.95
C THR A 165 -4.44 -11.67 4.84
N GLY A 166 -3.14 -11.53 5.07
CA GLY A 166 -2.20 -10.99 4.08
C GLY A 166 -2.26 -9.46 3.93
N LYS A 167 -3.04 -8.74 4.75
CA LYS A 167 -3.16 -7.28 4.67
C LYS A 167 -2.16 -6.58 5.59
N PHE A 168 -1.67 -5.42 5.17
CA PHE A 168 -0.80 -4.58 6.01
C PHE A 168 -1.57 -4.04 7.23
N GLY A 169 -1.04 -4.22 8.44
CA GLY A 169 -1.69 -3.72 9.65
C GLY A 169 -1.30 -2.30 10.09
N SER A 170 -0.13 -1.81 9.66
CA SER A 170 0.43 -0.53 10.08
C SER A 170 1.30 0.10 8.98
N ALA A 171 1.44 1.42 9.03
CA ALA A 171 2.32 2.15 8.14
C ALA A 171 2.89 3.40 8.82
N THR A 172 3.92 3.98 8.23
CA THR A 172 4.48 5.28 8.64
C THR A 172 4.61 6.18 7.43
N GLY A 173 4.60 7.48 7.63
CA GLY A 173 4.62 8.39 6.50
C GLY A 173 4.82 9.83 6.88
N TRP A 174 4.66 10.68 5.88
CA TRP A 174 4.65 12.11 6.02
C TRP A 174 3.86 12.74 4.89
N PHE A 175 3.36 13.94 5.10
CA PHE A 175 2.82 14.78 4.04
C PHE A 175 3.24 16.24 4.25
N THR A 176 3.20 17.01 3.18
CA THR A 176 3.33 18.45 3.23
C THR A 176 1.97 19.11 3.26
N ARG A 177 1.83 20.21 3.99
CA ARG A 177 0.65 21.07 3.95
C ARG A 177 1.10 22.50 3.65
N GLY A 178 0.51 23.10 2.63
CA GLY A 178 0.76 24.49 2.26
C GLY A 178 0.56 24.70 0.77
N ASP A 179 0.88 25.90 0.30
CA ASP A 179 0.94 26.18 -1.13
C ASP A 179 2.25 25.59 -1.69
N LEU A 180 2.15 24.61 -2.59
CA LEU A 180 3.31 23.96 -3.22
C LEU A 180 4.19 24.95 -4.00
N PHE A 181 3.64 26.09 -4.44
CA PHE A 181 4.39 27.15 -5.11
C PHE A 181 5.12 28.07 -4.13
N ARG A 182 4.85 27.95 -2.82
CA ARG A 182 5.47 28.71 -1.74
C ARG A 182 6.16 27.76 -0.75
N ALA A 183 7.28 27.20 -1.19
CA ALA A 183 8.06 26.22 -0.41
C ALA A 183 8.44 26.72 0.99
N GLU A 184 8.64 28.03 1.17
CA GLU A 184 8.98 28.68 2.43
C GLU A 184 7.91 28.58 3.53
N VAL A 185 6.64 28.36 3.17
CA VAL A 185 5.52 28.18 4.12
C VAL A 185 4.99 26.75 4.15
N THR A 186 5.63 25.82 3.42
CA THR A 186 5.20 24.43 3.37
C THR A 186 5.69 23.65 4.59
N GLU A 187 4.75 23.20 5.43
CA GLU A 187 5.06 22.41 6.62
C GLU A 187 5.06 20.91 6.30
N ARG A 188 6.09 20.17 6.72
CA ARG A 188 6.13 18.71 6.64
C ARG A 188 5.69 18.07 7.95
N LYS A 189 4.62 17.29 7.90
CA LYS A 189 4.03 16.59 9.05
C LYS A 189 4.36 15.10 9.00
N LYS A 190 4.85 14.55 10.12
CA LYS A 190 5.08 13.11 10.28
C LYS A 190 3.83 12.42 10.77
N VAL A 191 3.65 11.20 10.30
CA VAL A 191 2.40 10.48 10.48
C VAL A 191 2.65 9.01 10.73
N ILE A 192 1.83 8.42 11.59
CA ILE A 192 1.72 6.98 11.75
C ILE A 192 0.30 6.53 11.41
N TYR A 193 0.20 5.32 10.88
CA TYR A 193 -1.04 4.76 10.39
C TYR A 193 -1.28 3.39 11.01
N ARG A 194 -2.55 3.10 11.25
CA ARG A 194 -3.02 1.73 11.52
C ARG A 194 -4.21 1.44 10.62
N ARG A 195 -4.30 0.21 10.13
CA ARG A 195 -5.49 -0.24 9.42
C ARG A 195 -6.69 -0.18 10.38
N ALA A 196 -7.80 0.37 9.92
CA ALA A 196 -9.05 0.38 10.67
C ALA A 196 -9.60 -1.06 10.75
N ALA A 197 -10.24 -1.41 11.86
CA ALA A 197 -11.05 -2.62 11.88
C ALA A 197 -12.30 -2.41 11.02
N ASP A 198 -12.87 -3.49 10.45
CA ASP A 198 -14.04 -3.40 9.56
C ASP A 198 -15.21 -2.65 10.22
N ILE A 199 -15.42 -2.90 11.51
CA ILE A 199 -16.42 -2.21 12.35
C ILE A 199 -16.15 -0.70 12.52
N GLU A 200 -14.88 -0.30 12.58
CA GLU A 200 -14.50 1.12 12.65
C GLU A 200 -14.73 1.76 11.29
N ALA A 201 -14.44 1.04 10.20
CA ALA A 201 -14.65 1.52 8.84
C ALA A 201 -16.14 1.73 8.54
N GLU A 202 -16.98 0.73 8.84
CA GLU A 202 -18.44 0.81 8.71
C GLU A 202 -19.02 1.96 9.54
N ALA A 203 -18.61 2.09 10.80
CA ALA A 203 -19.06 3.20 11.66
C ALA A 203 -18.64 4.58 11.14
N MET A 204 -17.49 4.68 10.46
CA MET A 204 -17.06 5.93 9.84
C MET A 204 -17.77 6.24 8.53
N GLU A 205 -18.19 5.23 7.77
CA GLU A 205 -18.89 5.38 6.49
C GLU A 205 -20.38 5.65 6.69
N ASP A 206 -21.05 4.80 7.47
CA ASP A 206 -22.51 4.79 7.61
C ASP A 206 -23.02 5.33 8.97
N GLY A 207 -22.12 5.52 9.93
CA GLY A 207 -22.48 5.98 11.27
C GLY A 207 -22.94 7.44 11.32
N SER A 208 -23.72 7.79 12.35
CA SER A 208 -24.13 9.17 12.61
C SER A 208 -22.92 10.06 12.95
N ALA A 209 -23.03 11.37 12.73
CA ALA A 209 -21.96 12.32 13.07
C ALA A 209 -21.53 12.22 14.55
N ALA A 210 -22.47 11.95 15.46
CA ALA A 210 -22.19 11.76 16.88
C ALA A 210 -21.39 10.47 17.14
N LEU A 211 -21.75 9.36 16.47
CA LEU A 211 -20.99 8.10 16.56
C LEU A 211 -19.58 8.25 16.00
N GLN A 212 -19.44 8.91 14.85
CA GLN A 212 -18.14 9.20 14.25
C GLN A 212 -17.26 10.03 15.20
N GLN A 213 -17.83 11.07 15.81
CA GLN A 213 -17.13 11.92 16.76
C GLN A 213 -16.64 11.14 17.99
N GLN A 214 -17.51 10.34 18.61
CA GLN A 214 -17.15 9.51 19.76
C GLN A 214 -16.10 8.46 19.39
N LEU A 215 -16.23 7.81 18.22
CA LEU A 215 -15.27 6.83 17.74
C LEU A 215 -13.88 7.45 17.54
N VAL A 216 -13.79 8.64 16.94
CA VAL A 216 -12.51 9.35 16.80
C VAL A 216 -11.88 9.62 18.16
N ALA A 217 -12.66 10.09 19.14
CA ALA A 217 -12.17 10.35 20.49
C ALA A 217 -11.70 9.06 21.18
N HIS A 218 -12.42 7.96 21.00
CA HIS A 218 -12.06 6.64 21.52
C HIS A 218 -10.76 6.13 20.90
N VAL A 219 -10.64 6.16 19.57
CA VAL A 219 -9.44 5.71 18.83
C VAL A 219 -8.20 6.52 19.23
N ARG A 220 -8.36 7.84 19.41
CA ARG A 220 -7.26 8.70 19.86
C ARG A 220 -6.73 8.27 21.24
N THR A 221 -7.63 7.93 22.15
CA THR A 221 -7.30 7.58 23.54
C THR A 221 -6.64 6.20 23.65
N HIS A 222 -7.08 5.24 22.82
CA HIS A 222 -6.63 3.85 22.88
C HIS A 222 -5.57 3.49 21.84
N TRP A 223 -4.98 4.48 21.17
CA TRP A 223 -3.98 4.24 20.14
C TRP A 223 -2.75 3.45 20.66
N PRO A 224 -2.21 2.46 19.92
CA PRO A 224 -2.56 2.01 18.56
C PRO A 224 -3.57 0.84 18.51
N SER A 225 -4.25 0.52 19.60
CA SER A 225 -5.16 -0.63 19.67
C SER A 225 -6.35 -0.49 18.71
N ARG A 226 -6.83 -1.62 18.17
CA ARG A 226 -8.06 -1.68 17.36
C ARG A 226 -9.27 -1.78 18.29
N CYS A 227 -10.39 -1.17 17.90
CA CYS A 227 -11.66 -1.37 18.60
C CYS A 227 -12.16 -2.82 18.47
N SER A 228 -12.87 -3.28 19.49
CA SER A 228 -13.66 -4.51 19.43
C SER A 228 -15.12 -4.20 19.07
N GLN A 229 -15.87 -5.20 18.62
CA GLN A 229 -17.31 -5.07 18.36
C GLN A 229 -18.04 -4.49 19.58
N THR A 230 -17.77 -5.05 20.76
CA THR A 230 -18.34 -4.60 22.04
C THR A 230 -18.09 -3.12 22.30
N SER A 231 -16.88 -2.63 22.02
CA SER A 231 -16.55 -1.22 22.22
C SER A 231 -17.32 -0.28 21.29
N VAL A 232 -17.62 -0.70 20.06
CA VAL A 232 -18.42 0.11 19.13
C VAL A 232 -19.91 0.07 19.48
N ASP A 233 -20.40 -1.09 19.94
CA ASP A 233 -21.79 -1.22 20.39
C ASP A 233 -22.05 -0.41 21.66
N GLU A 234 -21.11 -0.39 22.61
CA GLU A 234 -21.17 0.49 23.79
C GLU A 234 -21.30 1.97 23.41
N LEU A 235 -20.52 2.44 22.42
CA LEU A 235 -20.63 3.81 21.91
C LEU A 235 -21.98 4.08 21.23
N LYS A 236 -22.54 3.09 20.52
CA LYS A 236 -23.87 3.22 19.90
C LYS A 236 -24.96 3.30 20.96
N ASP A 237 -24.85 2.50 22.02
CA ASP A 237 -25.84 2.46 23.11
C ASP A 237 -25.82 3.75 23.94
N GLU A 238 -24.64 4.35 24.17
CA GLU A 238 -24.52 5.68 24.81
C GLU A 238 -25.21 6.81 24.01
N LEU A 239 -25.40 6.62 22.70
CA LEU A 239 -26.01 7.61 21.81
C LEU A 239 -27.52 7.39 21.60
N GLN A 240 -28.09 6.27 22.05
CA GLN A 240 -29.53 6.09 22.02
C GLN A 240 -30.15 6.92 23.14
N PRO A 241 -31.07 7.86 22.84
CA PRO A 241 -31.76 8.61 23.87
C PRO A 241 -32.56 7.62 24.73
N ASP A 242 -32.47 7.78 26.04
CA ASP A 242 -33.24 7.03 27.03
C ASP A 242 -34.73 7.11 26.67
N SER A 243 -35.24 6.07 26.01
CA SER A 243 -36.61 5.99 25.52
C SER A 243 -37.58 5.59 26.65
N GLY A 244 -37.12 5.65 27.91
CA GLY A 244 -37.84 5.15 29.08
C GLY A 244 -38.20 6.21 30.12
N GLU A 245 -38.99 7.24 29.80
CA GLU A 245 -39.95 7.84 30.76
C GLU A 245 -40.95 8.82 30.09
N GLN A 246 -41.82 8.33 29.20
CA GLN A 246 -43.10 9.00 28.91
C GLN A 246 -44.24 7.99 29.06
N GLY A 247 -44.68 7.79 30.31
CA GLY A 247 -45.77 6.85 30.59
C GLY A 247 -46.05 6.65 32.07
N LYS A 248 -46.14 7.72 32.87
CA LYS A 248 -46.87 7.66 34.15
C LYS A 248 -48.17 8.42 33.98
N GLU A 249 -49.22 7.68 33.63
CA GLU A 249 -50.60 8.11 33.75
C GLU A 249 -50.85 8.60 35.18
N LEU A 250 -51.41 9.80 35.32
CA LEU A 250 -51.98 10.27 36.58
C LEU A 250 -53.24 9.44 36.89
N PRO A 251 -53.38 8.87 38.10
CA PRO A 251 -54.65 8.31 38.53
C PRO A 251 -55.67 9.46 38.76
N ALA A 252 -56.89 9.21 38.30
CA ALA A 252 -58.06 10.07 38.46
C ALA A 252 -58.55 10.15 39.91
#